data_AF-A0A3D0D7N8-F1
#
_entry.id   AF-A0A3D0D7N8-F1
#
_cell.length_a   1.000
_cell.length_b   1.000
_cell.length_c   1.000
_cell.angle_alpha   90.00
_cell.angle_beta   90.00
_cell.angle_gamma   90.00
#
_symmetry.space_group_name_H-M   'P 1'
#
loop_
_entity.id
_entity.type
_entity.pdbx_description
1 polymer ?
#
loop_
_entity_poly.entity_id
_entity_poly.type
_entity_poly.pdbx_seq_one_letter_code
_entity_poly.pdbx_strand_id
1 'polypeptide(L)'
;MKRWLPRFLVLSALFALVAANPHAGLPTRREINLAAQRFDWQPEVIHVNRGDQVVFNITSDDVVHGFYLDGYGINEPVLPGRTTTVTISADKAGKFRFRCSYTCGNMHPFMIGELVVEPNTPAAGAMVLTLLVALGTLGYISRTRENPGNPDRSPGSLGIIARPLGLPRLTALGARLPRRRLPFDLLGIGLLRRVLRHRAFQFFVILPNLFFFVLVLLTAFFGTPVGNHNFAIIFVWIIWWALLIMFLIPFGARVWCTMCPIPAPGEWLQRLSFVQRRKRKLFTLGKAWPRRLRNIWLQNFSFLAVATFSAIILTTPVVTGIVLSLFIVLAIVLSLIFQRRVFCRYVCPVGGFIGLYSMVAPLELRVKDPEVCRRHCGKECIRGSADAFGCPWMEYPGTLNRNAYCGLCTECIKACPVGNVGLNLRVFGKDLLVPYRHLDEAYKAFIMLTSAAVYSVVMLGPWGKLKSWANVTSLPTFLAYAAGLLTLNLVVVPGIFLLFSWLSKRMAGASSVPLRRVFVTYAYALVPMGLMAWIAFSIAFLFINVSYAIPLLSDPFGWGWNLLGTKHYPWTPYLSGWVPYFQIPVLLVGLVLSILLAHRLSEENFPDPRQAQRALVPIATFLVGVTVVFLRLYLG
;
A
#
# COMPACT_ATOMS: atom_id res chain seq x y z
N MET A 1 7.73 -34.24 26.40
CA MET A 1 6.32 -33.76 26.32
C MET A 1 5.86 -32.87 27.50
N LYS A 2 6.51 -32.84 28.67
CA LYS A 2 6.06 -32.09 29.86
C LYS A 2 6.26 -30.55 29.90
N ARG A 3 6.87 -29.90 28.88
CA ARG A 3 7.15 -28.44 28.87
C ARG A 3 6.18 -27.56 28.04
N TRP A 4 5.21 -28.17 27.35
CA TRP A 4 4.27 -27.45 26.48
C TRP A 4 2.88 -27.24 27.10
N LEU A 5 2.49 -28.13 28.02
CA LEU A 5 1.18 -28.10 28.68
C LEU A 5 0.89 -26.79 29.43
N PRO A 6 1.81 -26.19 30.22
CA PRO A 6 1.50 -24.96 30.95
C PRO A 6 1.42 -23.72 30.04
N ARG A 7 2.10 -23.71 28.89
CA ARG A 7 2.03 -22.59 27.92
C ARG A 7 0.79 -22.66 27.05
N PHE A 8 0.32 -23.87 26.73
CA PHE A 8 -0.96 -24.04 26.04
C PHE A 8 -2.12 -23.66 26.96
N LEU A 9 -2.10 -24.09 28.23
CA LEU A 9 -3.13 -23.75 29.22
C LEU A 9 -3.24 -22.24 29.50
N VAL A 10 -2.12 -21.49 29.52
CA VAL A 10 -2.15 -20.03 29.70
C VAL A 10 -2.74 -19.32 28.47
N LEU A 11 -2.48 -19.81 27.26
CA LEU A 11 -3.06 -19.25 26.02
C LEU A 11 -4.53 -19.62 25.85
N SER A 12 -4.92 -20.84 26.25
CA SER A 12 -6.32 -21.26 26.33
C SER A 12 -7.08 -20.48 27.39
N ALA A 13 -6.46 -20.18 28.54
CA ALA A 13 -7.06 -19.39 29.61
C ALA A 13 -7.23 -17.92 29.22
N LEU A 14 -6.27 -17.33 28.50
CA LEU A 14 -6.41 -15.99 27.90
C LEU A 14 -7.50 -15.94 26.82
N PHE A 15 -7.63 -16.99 26.01
CA PHE A 15 -8.74 -17.11 25.05
C PHE A 15 -10.10 -17.28 25.76
N ALA A 16 -10.15 -18.04 26.85
CA ALA A 16 -11.35 -18.21 27.66
C ALA A 16 -11.74 -16.94 28.44
N LEU A 17 -10.78 -16.17 28.95
CA LEU A 17 -11.01 -14.88 29.63
C LEU A 17 -11.48 -13.78 28.66
N VAL A 18 -11.10 -13.85 27.38
CA VAL A 18 -11.57 -12.93 26.33
C VAL A 18 -12.89 -13.39 25.71
N ALA A 19 -13.14 -14.70 25.64
CA ALA A 19 -14.40 -15.27 25.13
C ALA A 19 -15.54 -15.25 26.17
N ALA A 20 -15.21 -15.26 27.47
CA ALA A 20 -16.18 -15.16 28.55
C ALA A 20 -16.53 -13.69 28.82
N ASN A 21 -17.29 -13.07 27.92
CA ASN A 21 -17.99 -11.83 28.22
C ASN A 21 -19.45 -12.20 28.58
N PRO A 22 -19.88 -12.10 29.86
CA PRO A 22 -21.17 -12.60 30.32
C PRO A 22 -22.36 -11.67 29.98
N HIS A 23 -22.21 -10.78 29.00
CA HIS A 23 -23.22 -9.77 28.66
C HIS A 23 -23.95 -10.09 27.34
N ALA A 24 -24.32 -11.35 27.13
CA ALA A 24 -25.47 -11.63 26.28
C ALA A 24 -26.72 -11.32 27.13
N GLY A 25 -27.13 -10.05 27.17
CA GLY A 25 -28.44 -9.70 27.72
C GLY A 25 -29.54 -10.51 27.02
N LEU A 26 -30.65 -10.76 27.70
CA LEU A 26 -31.81 -11.43 27.08
C LEU A 26 -32.16 -10.72 25.76
N PRO A 27 -32.51 -11.46 24.69
CA PRO A 27 -32.96 -10.88 23.44
C PRO A 27 -34.07 -9.86 23.68
N THR A 28 -33.83 -8.61 23.28
CA THR A 28 -34.80 -7.52 23.41
C THR A 28 -35.11 -6.91 22.06
N ARG A 29 -36.32 -6.38 21.93
CA ARG A 29 -36.67 -5.53 20.78
C ARG A 29 -36.08 -4.14 21.02
N ARG A 30 -35.25 -3.66 20.08
CA ARG A 30 -34.61 -2.34 20.12
C ARG A 30 -35.08 -1.50 18.95
N GLU A 31 -35.67 -0.36 19.24
CA GLU A 31 -36.00 0.64 18.22
C GLU A 31 -34.89 1.69 18.16
N ILE A 32 -34.39 1.96 16.95
CA ILE A 32 -33.25 2.86 16.72
C ILE A 32 -33.66 3.89 15.67
N ASN A 33 -33.72 5.14 16.07
CA ASN A 33 -33.91 6.25 15.15
C ASN A 33 -32.56 6.59 14.52
N LEU A 34 -32.48 6.50 13.19
CA LEU A 34 -31.27 6.69 12.42
C LEU A 34 -31.48 7.81 11.40
N ALA A 35 -30.76 8.91 11.53
CA ALA A 35 -30.80 10.01 10.59
C ALA A 35 -29.66 9.87 9.55
N ALA A 36 -30.00 10.03 8.28
CA ALA A 36 -29.08 10.05 7.16
C ALA A 36 -28.91 11.48 6.64
N GLN A 37 -27.66 11.92 6.55
CA GLN A 37 -27.28 13.17 5.90
C GLN A 37 -26.05 12.95 5.03
N ARG A 38 -25.72 13.89 4.14
CA ARG A 38 -24.55 13.77 3.26
C ARG A 38 -23.29 13.37 4.01
N PHE A 39 -22.85 12.15 3.70
CA PHE A 39 -21.60 11.53 4.14
C PHE A 39 -21.56 11.13 5.62
N ASP A 40 -22.70 11.13 6.30
CA ASP A 40 -22.79 10.90 7.74
C ASP A 40 -24.08 10.18 8.15
N TRP A 41 -23.99 9.42 9.25
CA TRP A 41 -25.12 8.73 9.86
C TRP A 41 -25.20 9.10 11.33
N GLN A 42 -26.40 9.33 11.86
CA GLN A 42 -26.59 9.63 13.28
C GLN A 42 -27.61 8.67 13.91
N PRO A 43 -27.21 7.82 14.87
CA PRO A 43 -25.84 7.65 15.38
C PRO A 43 -24.87 7.00 14.37
N GLU A 44 -23.58 7.37 14.46
CA GLU A 44 -22.50 6.85 13.60
C GLU A 44 -22.19 5.38 13.89
N VAL A 45 -22.32 4.98 15.17
CA VAL A 45 -22.05 3.63 15.68
C VAL A 45 -23.20 3.18 16.57
N ILE A 46 -23.70 1.98 16.33
CA ILE A 46 -24.82 1.38 17.01
C ILE A 46 -24.35 0.10 17.69
N HIS A 47 -24.55 -0.02 19.01
CA HIS A 47 -24.25 -1.23 19.76
C HIS A 47 -25.55 -1.97 20.12
N VAL A 48 -25.59 -3.26 19.82
CA VAL A 48 -26.70 -4.17 20.17
C VAL A 48 -26.14 -5.49 20.65
N ASN A 49 -26.95 -6.31 21.32
CA ASN A 49 -26.54 -7.65 21.74
C ASN A 49 -26.94 -8.68 20.68
N ARG A 50 -26.14 -9.74 20.57
CA ARG A 50 -26.51 -10.89 19.76
C ARG A 50 -27.86 -11.44 20.20
N GLY A 51 -28.78 -11.60 19.25
CA GLY A 51 -30.14 -12.06 19.46
C GLY A 51 -31.19 -10.95 19.53
N ASP A 52 -30.79 -9.68 19.68
CA ASP A 52 -31.75 -8.57 19.68
C ASP A 52 -32.51 -8.46 18.35
N GLN A 53 -33.80 -8.11 18.42
CA GLN A 53 -34.59 -7.71 17.26
C GLN A 53 -34.45 -6.20 17.09
N VAL A 54 -33.74 -5.76 16.06
CA VAL A 54 -33.42 -4.34 15.85
C VAL A 54 -34.32 -3.77 14.78
N VAL A 55 -35.07 -2.73 15.14
CA VAL A 55 -35.95 -1.98 14.26
C VAL A 55 -35.33 -0.61 14.01
N PHE A 56 -34.81 -0.38 12.81
CA PHE A 56 -34.29 0.91 12.38
C PHE A 56 -35.43 1.76 11.83
N ASN A 57 -35.64 2.93 12.41
CA ASN A 57 -36.51 3.98 11.88
C ASN A 57 -35.62 5.04 11.24
N ILE A 58 -35.51 4.98 9.92
CA ILE A 58 -34.50 5.73 9.18
C ILE A 58 -35.15 6.93 8.51
N THR A 59 -34.61 8.13 8.76
CA THR A 59 -35.03 9.37 8.10
C THR A 59 -33.88 9.96 7.30
N SER A 60 -34.19 10.75 6.29
CA SER A 60 -33.21 11.59 5.58
C SER A 60 -33.45 13.06 5.90
N ASP A 61 -32.37 13.76 6.22
CA ASP A 61 -32.39 15.18 6.59
C ASP A 61 -32.05 16.11 5.40
N ASP A 62 -31.69 15.55 4.23
CA ASP A 62 -31.26 16.34 3.07
C ASP A 62 -31.69 15.77 1.71
N VAL A 63 -31.08 14.69 1.24
CA VAL A 63 -31.25 14.11 -0.11
C VAL A 63 -31.62 12.64 -0.04
N VAL A 64 -32.02 12.07 -1.18
CA VAL A 64 -32.25 10.61 -1.24
C VAL A 64 -30.97 9.85 -0.89
N HIS A 65 -31.10 8.94 0.07
CA HIS A 65 -30.07 7.98 0.45
C HIS A 65 -30.58 6.56 0.22
N GLY A 66 -29.71 5.58 0.49
CA GLY A 66 -30.12 4.20 0.65
C GLY A 66 -29.53 3.62 1.92
N PHE A 67 -30.15 2.58 2.46
CA PHE A 67 -29.67 1.85 3.60
C PHE A 67 -29.34 0.43 3.17
N TYR A 68 -28.05 0.18 2.94
CA TYR A 68 -27.52 -1.15 2.70
C TYR A 68 -26.80 -1.65 3.95
N LEU A 69 -27.13 -2.83 4.47
CA LEU A 69 -26.46 -3.41 5.64
C LEU A 69 -25.64 -4.65 5.26
N ASP A 70 -24.30 -4.54 5.39
CA ASP A 70 -23.34 -5.60 5.05
C ASP A 70 -23.71 -6.90 5.79
N GLY A 71 -23.93 -8.00 5.04
CA GLY A 71 -24.16 -9.34 5.60
C GLY A 71 -25.60 -9.66 6.04
N TYR A 72 -26.54 -8.71 5.92
CA TYR A 72 -27.95 -8.90 6.26
C TYR A 72 -28.91 -8.89 5.06
N GLY A 73 -28.42 -8.59 3.85
CA GLY A 73 -29.23 -8.61 2.63
C GLY A 73 -30.25 -7.47 2.52
N ILE A 74 -30.13 -6.45 3.37
CA ILE A 74 -31.00 -5.25 3.35
C ILE A 74 -30.45 -4.25 2.34
N ASN A 75 -31.35 -3.68 1.53
CA ASN A 75 -31.06 -2.56 0.64
C ASN A 75 -32.34 -1.74 0.39
N GLU A 76 -32.61 -0.74 1.23
CA GLU A 76 -33.83 0.06 1.13
C GLU A 76 -33.55 1.52 0.76
N PRO A 77 -34.35 2.17 -0.10
CA PRO A 77 -34.27 3.60 -0.32
C PRO A 77 -34.71 4.38 0.93
N VAL A 78 -34.06 5.51 1.19
CA VAL A 78 -34.39 6.43 2.29
C VAL A 78 -34.72 7.78 1.66
N LEU A 79 -36.01 8.14 1.67
CA LEU A 79 -36.54 9.34 1.04
C LEU A 79 -36.74 10.46 2.07
N PRO A 80 -36.41 11.73 1.75
CA PRO A 80 -36.74 12.86 2.62
C PRO A 80 -38.23 12.95 2.94
N GLY A 81 -38.57 13.30 4.18
CA GLY A 81 -39.96 13.49 4.63
C GLY A 81 -40.76 12.20 4.91
N ARG A 82 -40.13 11.02 4.86
CA ARG A 82 -40.73 9.73 5.24
C ARG A 82 -39.78 8.93 6.10
N THR A 83 -40.32 8.14 7.02
CA THR A 83 -39.54 7.18 7.80
C THR A 83 -39.53 5.83 7.10
N THR A 84 -38.35 5.32 6.76
CA THR A 84 -38.15 3.95 6.27
C THR A 84 -37.88 3.03 7.46
N THR A 85 -38.72 2.03 7.69
CA THR A 85 -38.54 1.07 8.78
C THR A 85 -37.94 -0.24 8.29
N VAL A 86 -36.81 -0.64 8.87
CA VAL A 86 -36.12 -1.92 8.58
C VAL A 86 -36.01 -2.73 9.86
N THR A 87 -36.38 -4.02 9.81
CA THR A 87 -36.22 -4.93 10.96
C THR A 87 -35.20 -6.01 10.64
N ILE A 88 -34.26 -6.24 11.56
CA ILE A 88 -33.31 -7.35 11.50
C ILE A 88 -33.30 -8.13 12.82
N SER A 89 -32.83 -9.38 12.76
CA SER A 89 -32.43 -10.14 13.94
C SER A 89 -30.91 -10.13 14.00
N ALA A 90 -30.31 -9.61 15.08
CA ALA A 90 -28.87 -9.50 15.25
C ALA A 90 -28.23 -10.86 15.60
N ASP A 91 -28.26 -11.80 14.66
CA ASP A 91 -27.89 -13.22 14.87
C ASP A 91 -26.38 -13.50 14.84
N LYS A 92 -25.61 -12.59 14.23
CA LYS A 92 -24.15 -12.71 14.03
C LYS A 92 -23.41 -11.70 14.89
N ALA A 93 -22.47 -12.19 15.70
CA ALA A 93 -21.58 -11.35 16.50
C ALA A 93 -20.49 -10.69 15.63
N GLY A 94 -20.13 -9.45 15.96
CA GLY A 94 -19.08 -8.70 15.29
C GLY A 94 -19.53 -7.33 14.79
N LYS A 95 -18.64 -6.68 14.02
CA LYS A 95 -18.91 -5.39 13.39
C LYS A 95 -19.40 -5.53 11.96
N PHE A 96 -20.53 -4.92 11.68
CA PHE A 96 -21.15 -4.79 10.36
C PHE A 96 -21.20 -3.32 9.99
N ARG A 97 -21.16 -3.03 8.69
CA ARG A 97 -21.26 -1.65 8.19
C ARG A 97 -22.54 -1.48 7.43
N PHE A 98 -23.22 -0.37 7.70
CA PHE A 98 -24.29 0.11 6.83
C PHE A 98 -23.80 1.27 5.96
N ARG A 99 -24.33 1.34 4.74
CA ARG A 99 -23.81 2.16 3.63
C ARG A 99 -24.93 2.82 2.87
N CYS A 100 -24.59 3.93 2.24
CA CYS A 100 -25.47 4.53 1.25
C CYS A 100 -25.44 3.74 -0.06
N SER A 101 -26.60 3.25 -0.52
CA SER A 101 -26.73 2.57 -1.82
C SER A 101 -27.21 3.48 -2.96
N TYR A 102 -27.71 4.68 -2.63
CA TYR A 102 -28.11 5.70 -3.59
C TYR A 102 -27.12 6.85 -3.60
N THR A 103 -26.72 7.33 -4.78
CA THR A 103 -25.68 8.34 -4.88
C THR A 103 -26.12 9.67 -4.26
N CYS A 104 -25.53 10.03 -3.10
CA CYS A 104 -25.91 11.21 -2.32
C CYS A 104 -24.96 12.42 -2.45
N GLY A 105 -23.85 12.26 -3.19
CA GLY A 105 -22.86 13.32 -3.46
C GLY A 105 -21.45 12.76 -3.66
N ASN A 106 -20.43 13.63 -3.68
CA ASN A 106 -19.05 13.25 -4.02
C ASN A 106 -18.45 12.19 -3.07
N MET A 107 -18.68 12.31 -1.76
CA MET A 107 -18.18 11.37 -0.74
C MET A 107 -19.12 10.17 -0.51
N HIS A 108 -20.09 9.93 -1.42
CA HIS A 108 -21.05 8.82 -1.35
C HIS A 108 -20.41 7.44 -1.04
N PRO A 109 -19.34 6.99 -1.73
CA PRO A 109 -18.74 5.68 -1.47
C PRO A 109 -18.17 5.51 -0.05
N PHE A 110 -18.00 6.62 0.68
CA PHE A 110 -17.43 6.68 2.01
C PHE A 110 -18.47 7.00 3.08
N MET A 111 -19.76 7.06 2.75
CA MET A 111 -20.85 7.21 3.72
C MET A 111 -21.10 5.88 4.43
N ILE A 112 -20.46 5.70 5.59
CA ILE A 112 -20.40 4.45 6.35
C ILE A 112 -20.87 4.72 7.77
N GLY A 113 -21.72 3.85 8.31
CA GLY A 113 -21.97 3.71 9.75
C GLY A 113 -21.72 2.28 10.20
N GLU A 114 -21.64 2.06 11.52
CA GLU A 114 -21.26 0.77 12.09
C GLU A 114 -22.36 0.20 13.01
N LEU A 115 -22.70 -1.07 12.80
CA LEU A 115 -23.51 -1.87 13.71
C LEU A 115 -22.58 -2.88 14.40
N VAL A 116 -22.39 -2.73 15.70
CA VAL A 116 -21.58 -3.63 16.53
C VAL A 116 -22.51 -4.54 17.32
N VAL A 117 -22.49 -5.82 16.98
CA VAL A 117 -23.25 -6.87 17.68
C VAL A 117 -22.35 -7.53 18.71
N GLU A 118 -22.60 -7.24 19.98
CA GLU A 118 -21.81 -7.71 21.11
C GLU A 118 -22.17 -9.16 21.52
N PRO A 119 -21.19 -9.94 22.03
CA PRO A 119 -19.77 -9.59 22.15
C PRO A 119 -19.04 -9.65 20.79
N ASN A 120 -18.21 -8.64 20.48
CA ASN A 120 -17.41 -8.60 19.24
C ASN A 120 -16.23 -9.60 19.25
N THR A 121 -16.56 -10.90 19.17
CA THR A 121 -15.59 -12.00 19.19
C THR A 121 -14.55 -11.95 18.06
N PRO A 122 -14.86 -11.51 16.82
CA PRO A 122 -13.83 -11.37 15.78
C PRO A 122 -12.75 -10.35 16.13
N ALA A 123 -13.12 -9.19 16.69
CA ALA A 123 -12.15 -8.17 17.11
C ALA A 123 -11.25 -8.69 18.23
N ALA A 124 -11.84 -9.26 19.27
CA ALA A 124 -11.12 -9.79 20.42
C ALA A 124 -10.17 -10.93 20.01
N GLY A 125 -10.64 -11.86 19.17
CA GLY A 125 -9.85 -12.95 18.62
C GLY A 125 -8.67 -12.47 17.79
N ALA A 126 -8.85 -11.44 16.96
CA ALA A 126 -7.77 -10.86 16.15
C ALA A 126 -6.70 -10.16 17.02
N MET A 127 -7.09 -9.49 18.11
CA MET A 127 -6.14 -8.88 19.06
C MET A 127 -5.30 -9.94 19.78
N VAL A 128 -5.92 -11.00 20.28
CA VAL A 128 -5.22 -12.13 20.91
C VAL A 128 -4.29 -12.81 19.90
N LEU A 129 -4.77 -13.07 18.69
CA LEU A 129 -3.97 -13.67 17.62
C LEU A 129 -2.75 -12.82 17.26
N THR A 130 -2.88 -11.49 17.29
CA THR A 130 -1.77 -10.57 17.06
C THR A 130 -0.66 -10.74 18.10
N LEU A 131 -1.02 -10.81 19.38
CA LEU A 131 -0.07 -11.04 20.47
C LEU A 131 0.58 -12.42 20.36
N LEU A 132 -0.21 -13.46 20.07
CA LEU A 132 0.27 -14.82 19.85
C LEU A 132 1.29 -14.91 18.72
N VAL A 133 0.98 -14.30 17.57
CA VAL A 133 1.87 -14.27 16.41
C VAL A 133 3.14 -13.51 16.71
N ALA A 134 3.05 -12.36 17.40
CA ALA A 134 4.23 -11.59 17.79
C ALA A 134 5.14 -12.37 18.75
N LEU A 135 4.58 -12.93 19.82
CA LEU A 135 5.30 -13.74 20.80
C LEU A 135 5.88 -15.02 20.17
N GLY A 136 5.12 -15.66 19.27
CA GLY A 136 5.57 -16.82 18.50
C GLY A 136 6.76 -16.47 17.60
N THR A 137 6.72 -15.31 16.93
CA THR A 137 7.81 -14.82 16.09
C THR A 137 9.06 -14.51 16.92
N LEU A 138 8.90 -13.83 18.07
CA LEU A 138 10.01 -13.57 19.01
C LEU A 138 10.59 -14.87 19.59
N GLY A 139 9.74 -15.83 19.92
CA GLY A 139 10.15 -17.17 20.39
C GLY A 139 10.85 -18.00 19.33
N TYR A 140 10.46 -17.86 18.06
CA TYR A 140 11.16 -18.47 16.93
C TYR A 140 12.57 -17.86 16.77
N ILE A 141 12.67 -16.54 16.85
CA ILE A 141 13.95 -15.81 16.81
C ILE A 141 14.89 -16.24 17.95
N SER A 142 14.36 -16.44 19.18
CA SER A 142 15.19 -16.87 20.31
C SER A 142 15.68 -18.31 20.17
N ARG A 143 14.81 -19.25 19.76
CA ARG A 143 15.17 -20.68 19.60
C ARG A 143 16.13 -20.97 18.47
N THR A 144 16.00 -20.28 17.34
CA THR A 144 16.89 -20.48 16.18
C THR A 144 18.34 -20.09 16.46
N ARG A 145 18.60 -19.36 17.55
CA ARG A 145 19.95 -19.01 18.01
C ARG A 145 20.62 -20.04 18.92
N GLU A 146 19.86 -20.80 19.70
CA GLU A 146 20.42 -21.77 20.66
C GLU A 146 21.06 -23.00 19.99
N ASN A 147 20.84 -23.21 18.67
CA ASN A 147 21.46 -24.28 17.89
C ASN A 147 22.42 -23.72 16.80
N PRO A 148 23.66 -23.35 17.16
CA PRO A 148 24.64 -22.79 16.22
C PRO A 148 25.17 -23.80 15.18
N GLY A 149 24.94 -25.11 15.36
CA GLY A 149 25.38 -26.18 14.45
C GLY A 149 24.45 -26.46 13.26
N ASN A 150 23.34 -25.74 13.10
CA ASN A 150 22.43 -25.95 11.98
C ASN A 150 22.86 -25.09 10.77
N PRO A 151 23.24 -25.68 9.61
CA PRO A 151 23.74 -24.95 8.43
C PRO A 151 22.69 -24.02 7.77
N ASP A 152 21.51 -23.87 8.36
CA ASP A 152 20.30 -23.26 7.82
C ASP A 152 20.14 -21.76 8.16
N ARG A 153 21.26 -21.01 8.25
CA ARG A 153 21.31 -19.58 8.64
C ARG A 153 20.63 -18.59 7.68
N SER A 154 20.04 -19.05 6.59
CA SER A 154 19.17 -18.24 5.75
C SER A 154 18.02 -19.07 5.21
N PRO A 155 16.88 -19.19 5.93
CA PRO A 155 15.68 -19.66 5.27
C PRO A 155 15.37 -18.62 4.18
N GLY A 156 15.37 -19.06 2.92
CA GLY A 156 14.78 -18.27 1.85
C GLY A 156 13.35 -17.88 2.24
N SER A 157 12.78 -16.86 1.59
CA SER A 157 11.44 -16.32 1.93
C SER A 157 10.34 -17.38 2.08
N LEU A 158 10.45 -18.53 1.43
CA LEU A 158 9.57 -19.70 1.61
C LEU A 158 9.73 -20.41 2.97
N GLY A 159 10.96 -20.51 3.50
CA GLY A 159 11.22 -21.09 4.83
C GLY A 159 10.76 -20.18 5.98
N ILE A 160 10.62 -18.87 5.72
CA ILE A 160 10.08 -17.88 6.66
C ILE A 160 8.56 -18.05 6.86
N ILE A 161 7.85 -18.47 5.80
CA ILE A 161 6.39 -18.69 5.82
C ILE A 161 6.04 -20.14 6.20
N ALA A 162 6.77 -21.13 5.66
CA ALA A 162 6.39 -22.54 5.78
C ALA A 162 6.70 -23.18 7.15
N ARG A 163 7.72 -22.72 7.87
CA ARG A 163 8.10 -23.26 9.19
C ARG A 163 7.13 -22.91 10.33
N PRO A 164 6.64 -21.66 10.49
CA PRO A 164 5.68 -21.36 11.55
C PRO A 164 4.28 -21.97 11.30
N LEU A 165 3.96 -22.34 10.05
CA LEU A 165 2.67 -22.94 9.66
C LEU A 165 2.66 -24.49 9.67
N GLY A 166 3.76 -25.15 10.06
CA GLY A 166 3.77 -26.61 10.22
C GLY A 166 3.60 -27.41 8.92
N LEU A 167 4.13 -26.93 7.78
CA LEU A 167 4.02 -27.60 6.47
C LEU A 167 5.36 -28.28 6.04
N PRO A 168 5.64 -29.51 6.51
CA PRO A 168 6.96 -30.16 6.38
C PRO A 168 7.37 -30.50 4.93
N ARG A 169 6.41 -30.69 4.01
CA ARG A 169 6.70 -31.03 2.60
C ARG A 169 7.31 -29.86 1.81
N LEU A 170 6.96 -28.62 2.13
CA LEU A 170 7.51 -27.42 1.48
C LEU A 170 8.92 -27.09 2.00
N THR A 171 9.20 -27.38 3.27
CA THR A 171 10.55 -27.28 3.85
C THR A 171 11.54 -28.29 3.26
N ALA A 172 11.07 -29.52 2.96
CA ALA A 172 11.91 -30.54 2.33
C ALA A 172 12.24 -30.20 0.87
N LEU A 173 11.32 -29.55 0.14
CA LEU A 173 11.60 -29.03 -1.21
C LEU A 173 12.61 -27.88 -1.21
N GLY A 174 12.58 -27.01 -0.19
CA GLY A 174 13.55 -25.93 -0.03
C GLY A 174 14.96 -26.41 0.32
N ALA A 175 15.08 -27.50 1.09
CA ALA A 175 16.36 -28.08 1.52
C ALA A 175 17.13 -28.83 0.41
N ARG A 176 16.44 -29.27 -0.65
CA ARG A 176 17.04 -29.99 -1.79
C ARG A 176 17.46 -29.08 -2.95
N LEU A 177 17.25 -27.76 -2.85
CA LEU A 177 17.65 -26.83 -3.90
C LEU A 177 19.10 -26.36 -3.66
N PRO A 178 20.01 -26.51 -4.65
CA PRO A 178 21.41 -26.16 -4.47
C PRO A 178 21.57 -24.66 -4.13
N ARG A 179 22.31 -24.38 -3.05
CA ARG A 179 22.57 -23.05 -2.44
C ARG A 179 23.29 -22.03 -3.35
N ARG A 180 23.57 -22.40 -4.59
CA ARG A 180 24.29 -21.61 -5.60
C ARG A 180 23.49 -21.40 -6.88
N ARG A 181 22.16 -21.51 -6.84
CA ARG A 181 21.36 -20.98 -7.96
C ARG A 181 21.43 -19.47 -7.89
N LEU A 182 22.18 -18.88 -8.83
CA LEU A 182 22.02 -17.49 -9.26
C LEU A 182 20.51 -17.16 -9.24
N PRO A 183 20.12 -15.93 -8.83
CA PRO A 183 18.72 -15.54 -8.90
C PRO A 183 18.23 -15.83 -10.32
N PHE A 184 17.05 -16.46 -10.44
CA PHE A 184 16.59 -17.02 -11.71
C PHE A 184 16.50 -15.89 -12.75
N ASP A 185 17.45 -15.87 -13.71
CA ASP A 185 17.54 -14.83 -14.73
C ASP A 185 16.46 -15.08 -15.77
N LEU A 186 15.43 -14.24 -15.75
CA LEU A 186 14.31 -14.26 -16.69
C LEU A 186 14.79 -13.99 -18.13
N LEU A 187 15.92 -13.28 -18.31
CA LEU A 187 16.52 -13.15 -19.65
C LEU A 187 17.13 -14.46 -20.15
N GLY A 188 17.17 -15.53 -19.34
CA GLY A 188 17.43 -16.89 -19.82
C GLY A 188 16.37 -17.37 -20.81
N ILE A 189 15.12 -16.90 -20.67
CA ILE A 189 13.99 -17.28 -21.54
C ILE A 189 14.12 -16.55 -22.89
N GLY A 190 14.30 -17.30 -23.98
CA GLY A 190 14.61 -16.74 -25.31
C GLY A 190 13.60 -15.72 -25.82
N LEU A 191 12.29 -16.00 -25.66
CA LEU A 191 11.22 -15.09 -26.05
C LEU A 191 11.28 -13.77 -25.25
N LEU A 192 11.39 -13.87 -23.92
CA LEU A 192 11.44 -12.69 -23.06
C LEU A 192 12.70 -11.86 -23.32
N ARG A 193 13.85 -12.50 -23.55
CA ARG A 193 15.08 -11.83 -23.97
C ARG A 193 14.88 -11.04 -25.27
N ARG A 194 14.24 -11.66 -26.27
CA ARG A 194 13.96 -11.03 -27.57
C ARG A 194 13.04 -9.81 -27.40
N VAL A 195 11.96 -9.97 -26.63
CA VAL A 195 10.99 -8.89 -26.34
C VAL A 195 11.66 -7.74 -25.59
N LEU A 196 12.35 -8.00 -24.48
CA LEU A 196 12.96 -6.94 -23.64
C LEU A 196 14.14 -6.24 -24.33
N ARG A 197 14.84 -6.92 -25.24
CA ARG A 197 15.89 -6.29 -26.07
C ARG A 197 15.32 -5.49 -27.25
N HIS A 198 14.07 -5.73 -27.64
CA HIS A 198 13.47 -5.01 -28.75
C HIS A 198 13.34 -3.52 -28.44
N ARG A 199 13.73 -2.66 -29.38
CA ARG A 199 13.72 -1.20 -29.18
C ARG A 199 12.32 -0.67 -28.89
N ALA A 200 11.34 -1.17 -29.64
CA ALA A 200 9.96 -0.73 -29.51
C ALA A 200 9.26 -1.25 -28.24
N PHE A 201 9.88 -2.15 -27.46
CA PHE A 201 9.27 -2.69 -26.23
C PHE A 201 8.76 -1.59 -25.30
N GLN A 202 9.58 -0.56 -25.08
CA GLN A 202 9.25 0.53 -24.17
C GLN A 202 8.06 1.35 -24.68
N PHE A 203 7.97 1.58 -25.98
CA PHE A 203 6.86 2.29 -26.60
C PHE A 203 5.57 1.47 -26.55
N PHE A 204 5.65 0.19 -26.92
CA PHE A 204 4.49 -0.70 -26.95
C PHE A 204 3.92 -1.00 -25.56
N VAL A 205 4.74 -1.07 -24.50
CA VAL A 205 4.22 -1.27 -23.14
C VAL A 205 3.55 0.00 -22.57
N ILE A 206 3.94 1.18 -23.06
CA ILE A 206 3.31 2.46 -22.66
C ILE A 206 1.99 2.65 -23.41
N LEU A 207 1.88 2.21 -24.67
CA LEU A 207 0.77 2.55 -25.56
C LEU A 207 -0.63 2.20 -25.00
N PRO A 208 -0.91 1.00 -24.47
CA PRO A 208 -2.21 0.71 -23.85
C PRO A 208 -2.51 1.63 -22.66
N ASN A 209 -1.50 1.89 -21.82
CA ASN A 209 -1.64 2.78 -20.67
C ASN A 209 -1.86 4.23 -21.09
N LEU A 210 -1.26 4.67 -22.20
CA LEU A 210 -1.50 5.99 -22.75
C LEU A 210 -2.94 6.13 -23.24
N PHE A 211 -3.49 5.11 -23.93
CA PHE A 211 -4.89 5.10 -24.33
C PHE A 211 -5.83 5.28 -23.14
N PHE A 212 -5.67 4.44 -22.10
CA PHE A 212 -6.48 4.55 -20.89
C PHE A 212 -6.27 5.89 -20.18
N PHE A 213 -5.04 6.42 -20.15
CA PHE A 213 -4.75 7.69 -19.51
C PHE A 213 -5.37 8.88 -20.25
N VAL A 214 -5.39 8.87 -21.59
CA VAL A 214 -6.11 9.87 -22.39
C VAL A 214 -7.61 9.77 -22.11
N LEU A 215 -8.17 8.56 -22.07
CA LEU A 215 -9.57 8.35 -21.72
C LEU A 215 -9.90 8.86 -20.30
N VAL A 216 -9.02 8.62 -19.32
CA VAL A 216 -9.12 9.19 -17.97
C VAL A 216 -9.16 10.72 -18.01
N LEU A 217 -8.28 11.39 -18.78
CA LEU A 217 -8.30 12.85 -18.86
C LEU A 217 -9.58 13.36 -19.54
N LEU A 218 -10.00 12.74 -20.64
CA LEU A 218 -11.22 13.14 -21.36
C LEU A 218 -12.46 12.97 -20.47
N THR A 219 -12.61 11.83 -19.81
CA THR A 219 -13.75 11.57 -18.91
C THR A 219 -13.70 12.42 -17.64
N ALA A 220 -12.51 12.80 -17.16
CA ALA A 220 -12.36 13.70 -16.02
C ALA A 220 -12.88 15.12 -16.30
N PHE A 221 -12.68 15.64 -17.51
CA PHE A 221 -13.07 17.01 -17.88
C PHE A 221 -14.43 17.10 -18.60
N PHE A 222 -14.80 16.09 -19.39
CA PHE A 222 -15.99 16.10 -20.25
C PHE A 222 -17.03 15.03 -19.88
N GLY A 223 -16.74 14.16 -18.90
CA GLY A 223 -17.68 13.17 -18.39
C GLY A 223 -18.55 13.70 -17.25
N THR A 224 -19.38 12.81 -16.69
CA THR A 224 -20.24 13.13 -15.54
C THR A 224 -19.44 13.67 -14.35
N PRO A 225 -19.92 14.71 -13.64
CA PRO A 225 -19.24 15.23 -12.44
C PRO A 225 -19.35 14.28 -11.24
N VAL A 226 -20.19 13.25 -11.33
CA VAL A 226 -20.46 12.30 -10.24
C VAL A 226 -19.37 11.23 -10.22
N GLY A 227 -18.51 11.26 -9.19
CA GLY A 227 -17.30 10.44 -9.13
C GLY A 227 -17.52 8.93 -9.25
N ASN A 228 -18.53 8.36 -8.59
CA ASN A 228 -18.82 6.92 -8.65
C ASN A 228 -19.45 6.45 -9.98
N HIS A 229 -19.78 7.38 -10.88
CA HIS A 229 -20.24 7.12 -12.25
C HIS A 229 -19.25 7.63 -13.31
N ASN A 230 -18.05 8.05 -12.90
CA ASN A 230 -17.06 8.59 -13.82
C ASN A 230 -15.90 7.59 -14.02
N PHE A 231 -15.57 7.30 -15.28
CA PHE A 231 -14.49 6.38 -15.62
C PHE A 231 -13.13 6.77 -15.01
N ALA A 232 -12.79 8.06 -15.00
CA ALA A 232 -11.51 8.53 -14.46
C ALA A 232 -11.32 8.13 -12.99
N ILE A 233 -12.36 8.31 -12.18
CA ILE A 233 -12.30 8.03 -10.75
C ILE A 233 -12.23 6.52 -10.49
N ILE A 234 -13.13 5.76 -11.11
CA ILE A 234 -13.20 4.31 -10.90
C ILE A 234 -11.93 3.61 -11.42
N PHE A 235 -11.49 3.95 -12.63
CA PHE A 235 -10.30 3.34 -13.22
C PHE A 235 -9.03 3.68 -12.43
N VAL A 236 -8.80 4.95 -12.11
CA VAL A 236 -7.57 5.37 -11.41
C VAL A 236 -7.58 4.91 -9.97
N TRP A 237 -8.61 5.25 -9.19
CA TRP A 237 -8.54 5.10 -7.73
C TRP A 237 -9.04 3.76 -7.21
N ILE A 238 -9.78 2.99 -8.01
CA ILE A 238 -10.25 1.66 -7.63
C ILE A 238 -9.43 0.58 -8.34
N ILE A 239 -9.53 0.50 -9.67
CA ILE A 239 -8.94 -0.60 -10.44
C ILE A 239 -7.42 -0.50 -10.46
N TRP A 240 -6.87 0.62 -10.95
CA TRP A 240 -5.43 0.81 -11.10
C TRP A 240 -4.73 0.83 -9.74
N TRP A 241 -5.29 1.54 -8.75
CA TRP A 241 -4.74 1.57 -7.41
C TRP A 241 -4.66 0.18 -6.78
N ALA A 242 -5.75 -0.61 -6.84
CA ALA A 242 -5.76 -1.98 -6.31
C ALA A 242 -4.76 -2.87 -7.04
N LEU A 243 -4.71 -2.81 -8.38
CA LEU A 243 -3.74 -3.54 -9.19
C LEU A 243 -2.30 -3.16 -8.82
N LEU A 244 -2.04 -1.87 -8.62
CA LEU A 244 -0.72 -1.34 -8.28
C LEU A 244 -0.26 -1.90 -6.93
N ILE A 245 -1.08 -1.78 -5.89
CA ILE A 245 -0.68 -2.09 -4.52
C ILE A 245 -0.73 -3.58 -4.18
N MET A 246 -1.69 -4.32 -4.74
CA MET A 246 -1.86 -5.74 -4.44
C MET A 246 -0.97 -6.63 -5.33
N PHE A 247 -0.61 -6.17 -6.54
CA PHE A 247 0.11 -7.01 -7.51
C PHE A 247 1.40 -6.37 -8.06
N LEU A 248 1.32 -5.19 -8.69
CA LEU A 248 2.47 -4.64 -9.42
C LEU A 248 3.64 -4.28 -8.49
N ILE A 249 3.38 -3.75 -7.30
CA ILE A 249 4.41 -3.40 -6.34
C ILE A 249 4.99 -4.64 -5.64
N PRO A 250 4.19 -5.52 -4.99
CA PRO A 250 4.74 -6.63 -4.21
C PRO A 250 5.51 -7.64 -5.07
N PHE A 251 5.12 -7.82 -6.33
CA PHE A 251 5.74 -8.81 -7.23
C PHE A 251 6.55 -8.17 -8.35
N GLY A 252 6.03 -7.12 -8.98
CA GLY A 252 6.64 -6.45 -10.14
C GLY A 252 7.59 -5.30 -9.80
N ALA A 253 7.89 -5.04 -8.53
CA ALA A 253 8.81 -3.99 -8.10
C ALA A 253 8.44 -2.59 -8.67
N ARG A 254 9.13 -2.17 -9.74
CA ARG A 254 8.96 -0.88 -10.41
C ARG A 254 8.45 -0.99 -11.85
N VAL A 255 7.85 -2.13 -12.22
CA VAL A 255 7.28 -2.37 -13.56
C VAL A 255 6.28 -1.27 -13.98
N TRP A 256 5.51 -0.70 -13.04
CA TRP A 256 4.65 0.45 -13.36
C TRP A 256 5.45 1.65 -13.90
N CYS A 257 6.62 1.96 -13.34
CA CYS A 257 7.47 3.06 -13.80
C CYS A 257 7.99 2.85 -15.24
N THR A 258 8.03 1.61 -15.71
CA THR A 258 8.35 1.24 -17.09
C THR A 258 7.19 1.56 -18.03
N MET A 259 5.95 1.32 -17.62
CA MET A 259 4.78 1.52 -18.49
C MET A 259 4.02 2.84 -18.24
N CYS A 260 4.47 3.64 -17.28
CA CYS A 260 3.83 4.89 -16.90
C CYS A 260 3.79 5.90 -18.07
N PRO A 261 2.61 6.44 -18.43
CA PRO A 261 2.46 7.37 -19.55
C PRO A 261 2.91 8.80 -19.22
N ILE A 262 2.93 9.20 -17.93
CA ILE A 262 3.25 10.58 -17.50
C ILE A 262 4.60 11.10 -18.04
N PRO A 263 5.73 10.38 -17.91
CA PRO A 263 7.01 10.87 -18.43
C PRO A 263 7.17 10.73 -19.95
N ALA A 264 6.26 10.02 -20.64
CA ALA A 264 6.46 9.65 -22.04
C ALA A 264 6.51 10.86 -22.97
N PRO A 265 5.61 11.87 -22.89
CA PRO A 265 5.70 13.05 -23.74
C PRO A 265 7.01 13.81 -23.59
N GLY A 266 7.46 14.05 -22.34
CA GLY A 266 8.73 14.73 -22.06
C GLY A 266 9.94 13.95 -22.59
N GLU A 267 9.93 12.62 -22.46
CA GLU A 267 10.99 11.76 -22.97
C GLU A 267 11.01 11.68 -24.50
N TRP A 268 9.86 11.64 -25.15
CA TRP A 268 9.75 11.66 -26.62
C TRP A 268 10.20 12.99 -27.20
N LEU A 269 9.85 14.11 -26.55
CA LEU A 269 10.37 15.44 -26.90
C LEU A 269 11.88 15.51 -26.74
N GLN A 270 12.43 15.05 -25.60
CA GLN A 270 13.88 14.97 -25.40
C GLN A 270 14.59 14.13 -26.46
N ARG A 271 13.96 13.05 -26.93
CA ARG A 271 14.56 12.11 -27.90
C ARG A 271 14.31 12.49 -29.35
N LEU A 272 13.32 13.34 -29.63
CA LEU A 272 12.75 13.58 -30.96
C LEU A 272 12.45 12.26 -31.70
N SER A 273 12.03 11.25 -30.95
CA SER A 273 11.78 9.89 -31.43
C SER A 273 11.02 9.09 -30.40
N PHE A 274 10.11 8.24 -30.87
CA PHE A 274 9.33 7.32 -30.04
C PHE A 274 10.09 6.02 -29.72
N VAL A 275 10.95 5.56 -30.64
CA VAL A 275 11.54 4.21 -30.59
C VAL A 275 13.06 4.22 -30.80
N GLN A 276 13.53 4.69 -31.95
CA GLN A 276 14.94 4.57 -32.35
C GLN A 276 15.76 5.79 -31.93
N ARG A 277 17.03 5.58 -31.60
CA ARG A 277 17.97 6.68 -31.35
C ARG A 277 18.40 7.29 -32.68
N ARG A 278 17.86 8.46 -33.04
CA ARG A 278 18.21 9.18 -34.27
C ARG A 278 19.33 10.21 -34.09
N LYS A 279 19.37 10.87 -32.93
CA LYS A 279 20.37 11.90 -32.60
C LYS A 279 21.21 11.49 -31.39
N ARG A 280 22.48 11.90 -31.38
CA ARG A 280 23.39 11.64 -30.26
C ARG A 280 23.06 12.50 -29.04
N LYS A 281 22.62 13.76 -29.24
CA LYS A 281 22.24 14.72 -28.20
C LYS A 281 20.72 14.77 -28.02
N LEU A 282 20.25 14.85 -26.77
CA LEU A 282 18.85 15.03 -26.42
C LEU A 282 18.44 16.51 -26.57
N PHE A 283 17.19 16.76 -26.93
CA PHE A 283 16.56 18.08 -26.96
C PHE A 283 16.16 18.52 -25.54
N THR A 284 17.10 19.13 -24.83
CA THR A 284 16.94 19.64 -23.46
C THR A 284 18.04 20.68 -23.18
N LEU A 285 17.80 21.60 -22.25
CA LEU A 285 18.84 22.48 -21.70
C LEU A 285 19.92 21.68 -20.95
N GLY A 286 19.63 20.43 -20.56
CA GLY A 286 20.62 19.50 -20.01
C GLY A 286 21.18 19.93 -18.66
N LYS A 287 20.48 20.78 -17.91
CA LYS A 287 20.92 21.21 -16.57
C LYS A 287 20.93 20.02 -15.61
N ALA A 288 21.95 19.97 -14.75
CA ALA A 288 22.02 18.96 -13.69
C ALA A 288 21.06 19.31 -12.56
N TRP A 289 20.44 18.30 -11.94
CA TRP A 289 19.60 18.50 -10.76
C TRP A 289 20.43 19.06 -9.59
N PRO A 290 19.95 20.11 -8.87
CA PRO A 290 20.69 20.75 -7.79
C PRO A 290 21.15 19.77 -6.72
N ARG A 291 22.42 19.87 -6.28
CA ARG A 291 23.03 18.89 -5.35
C ARG A 291 22.25 18.75 -4.04
N ARG A 292 21.74 19.85 -3.47
CA ARG A 292 20.94 19.86 -2.23
C ARG A 292 19.60 19.11 -2.33
N LEU A 293 19.07 18.96 -3.56
CA LEU A 293 17.78 18.31 -3.83
C LEU A 293 17.95 16.88 -4.37
N ARG A 294 19.17 16.31 -4.38
CA ARG A 294 19.42 14.91 -4.82
C ARG A 294 19.03 13.89 -3.74
N ASN A 295 17.80 13.97 -3.26
CA ASN A 295 17.21 13.12 -2.24
C ASN A 295 15.70 12.99 -2.53
N ILE A 296 14.95 12.22 -1.73
CA ILE A 296 13.52 12.01 -1.96
C ILE A 296 12.62 12.94 -1.13
N TRP A 297 13.15 13.96 -0.46
CA TRP A 297 12.34 14.91 0.33
C TRP A 297 11.25 15.57 -0.51
N LEU A 298 11.58 15.96 -1.75
CA LEU A 298 10.59 16.57 -2.63
C LEU A 298 9.49 15.57 -3.05
N GLN A 299 9.80 14.27 -3.17
CA GLN A 299 8.77 13.24 -3.35
C GLN A 299 7.92 13.06 -2.08
N ASN A 300 8.51 13.18 -0.89
CA ASN A 300 7.79 13.11 0.38
C ASN A 300 6.79 14.27 0.50
N PHE A 301 7.25 15.50 0.26
CA PHE A 301 6.38 16.69 0.28
C PHE A 301 5.33 16.66 -0.83
N SER A 302 5.70 16.24 -2.04
CA SER A 302 4.72 16.08 -3.14
C SER A 302 3.67 15.03 -2.79
N PHE A 303 4.06 13.93 -2.12
CA PHE A 303 3.10 12.91 -1.70
C PHE A 303 2.17 13.44 -0.60
N LEU A 304 2.71 14.13 0.40
CA LEU A 304 1.90 14.75 1.45
C LEU A 304 0.94 15.80 0.89
N ALA A 305 1.38 16.62 -0.07
CA ALA A 305 0.50 17.57 -0.75
C ALA A 305 -0.68 16.86 -1.43
N VAL A 306 -0.42 15.82 -2.23
CA VAL A 306 -1.49 15.01 -2.83
C VAL A 306 -2.36 14.35 -1.76
N ALA A 307 -1.77 13.89 -0.66
CA ALA A 307 -2.49 13.21 0.41
C ALA A 307 -3.44 14.14 1.17
N THR A 308 -3.05 15.40 1.38
CA THR A 308 -3.89 16.43 2.00
C THR A 308 -5.15 16.71 1.16
N PHE A 309 -5.05 16.66 -0.17
CA PHE A 309 -6.20 16.86 -1.07
C PHE A 309 -6.86 15.56 -1.53
N SER A 310 -6.50 14.42 -0.93
CA SER A 310 -6.91 13.10 -1.40
C SER A 310 -8.42 12.94 -1.50
N ALA A 311 -9.18 13.34 -0.48
CA ALA A 311 -10.64 13.29 -0.48
C ALA A 311 -11.27 13.84 -1.77
N ILE A 312 -10.92 15.06 -2.16
CA ILE A 312 -11.47 15.67 -3.37
C ILE A 312 -10.89 15.05 -4.62
N ILE A 313 -9.59 14.74 -4.64
CA ILE A 313 -8.97 14.06 -5.77
C ILE A 313 -9.70 12.74 -6.07
N LEU A 314 -9.97 11.91 -5.06
CA LEU A 314 -10.60 10.61 -5.20
C LEU A 314 -12.10 10.66 -5.54
N THR A 315 -12.77 11.80 -5.32
CA THR A 315 -14.24 11.89 -5.46
C THR A 315 -14.71 12.82 -6.55
N THR A 316 -13.86 13.76 -6.98
CA THR A 316 -14.21 14.80 -7.94
C THR A 316 -13.40 14.62 -9.23
N PRO A 317 -14.02 14.19 -10.34
CA PRO A 317 -13.33 13.85 -11.59
C PRO A 317 -12.43 14.96 -12.12
N VAL A 318 -12.94 16.20 -12.19
CA VAL A 318 -12.20 17.36 -12.70
C VAL A 318 -10.92 17.61 -11.90
N VAL A 319 -10.95 17.44 -10.57
CA VAL A 319 -9.77 17.63 -9.72
C VAL A 319 -8.73 16.54 -9.96
N THR A 320 -9.15 15.28 -10.15
CA THR A 320 -8.26 14.21 -10.64
C THR A 320 -7.63 14.61 -12.00
N GLY A 321 -8.43 15.09 -12.95
CA GLY A 321 -7.96 15.53 -14.26
C GLY A 321 -6.92 16.65 -14.18
N ILE A 322 -7.15 17.66 -13.32
CA ILE A 322 -6.21 18.77 -13.08
C ILE A 322 -4.89 18.26 -12.52
N VAL A 323 -4.93 17.41 -11.48
CA VAL A 323 -3.70 16.89 -10.83
C VAL A 323 -2.89 16.03 -11.82
N LEU A 324 -3.55 15.16 -12.59
CA LEU A 324 -2.90 14.33 -13.59
C LEU A 324 -2.29 15.16 -14.74
N SER A 325 -3.01 16.18 -15.19
CA SER A 325 -2.51 17.13 -16.20
C SER A 325 -1.30 17.90 -15.69
N LEU A 326 -1.35 18.38 -14.43
CA LEU A 326 -0.23 19.05 -13.77
C LEU A 326 1.01 18.15 -13.71
N PHE A 327 0.85 16.86 -13.42
CA PHE A 327 1.97 15.92 -13.44
C PHE A 327 2.58 15.75 -14.84
N ILE A 328 1.77 15.72 -15.90
CA ILE A 328 2.28 15.68 -17.28
C ILE A 328 3.03 16.96 -17.60
N VAL A 329 2.42 18.13 -17.36
CA VAL A 329 3.04 19.43 -17.64
C VAL A 329 4.37 19.55 -16.89
N LEU A 330 4.38 19.22 -15.59
CA LEU A 330 5.59 19.26 -14.78
C LEU A 330 6.65 18.25 -15.27
N ALA A 331 6.25 17.06 -15.70
CA ALA A 331 7.16 16.08 -16.28
C ALA A 331 7.78 16.60 -17.59
N ILE A 332 6.99 17.20 -18.48
CA ILE A 332 7.46 17.79 -19.74
C ILE A 332 8.43 18.94 -19.45
N VAL A 333 8.03 19.92 -18.63
CA VAL A 333 8.84 21.10 -18.31
C VAL A 333 10.17 20.68 -17.69
N LEU A 334 10.15 19.78 -16.70
CA LEU A 334 11.38 19.31 -16.06
C LEU A 334 12.27 18.50 -17.03
N SER A 335 11.69 17.76 -17.97
CA SER A 335 12.47 17.09 -19.03
C SER A 335 13.08 18.07 -20.03
N LEU A 336 12.42 19.18 -20.36
CA LEU A 336 13.00 20.19 -21.24
C LEU A 336 14.15 20.97 -20.58
N ILE A 337 14.09 21.19 -19.26
CA ILE A 337 15.11 21.95 -18.51
C ILE A 337 16.26 21.06 -18.02
N PHE A 338 15.94 19.91 -17.43
CA PHE A 338 16.90 19.04 -16.77
C PHE A 338 17.15 17.74 -17.54
N GLN A 339 18.22 17.04 -17.16
CA GLN A 339 18.59 15.79 -17.80
C GLN A 339 17.59 14.66 -17.50
N ARG A 340 17.13 13.98 -18.56
CA ARG A 340 16.42 12.68 -18.49
C ARG A 340 15.15 12.74 -17.62
N ARG A 341 14.86 11.68 -16.83
CA ARG A 341 13.63 11.54 -16.01
C ARG A 341 13.78 12.12 -14.59
N VAL A 342 14.10 13.41 -14.48
CA VAL A 342 14.23 14.11 -13.18
C VAL A 342 12.92 14.13 -12.40
N PHE A 343 11.79 14.39 -13.07
CA PHE A 343 10.47 14.35 -12.42
C PHE A 343 10.24 13.00 -11.72
N CYS A 344 10.41 11.89 -12.43
CA CYS A 344 10.21 10.55 -11.85
C CYS A 344 11.15 10.24 -10.69
N ARG A 345 12.39 10.72 -10.75
CA ARG A 345 13.42 10.43 -9.76
C ARG A 345 13.30 11.25 -8.48
N TYR A 346 12.93 12.53 -8.57
CA TYR A 346 13.02 13.46 -7.44
C TYR A 346 11.71 14.14 -7.06
N VAL A 347 10.69 14.15 -7.92
CA VAL A 347 9.45 14.93 -7.70
C VAL A 347 8.21 14.05 -7.60
N CYS A 348 8.10 13.03 -8.45
CA CYS A 348 6.90 12.22 -8.57
C CYS A 348 6.50 11.57 -7.23
N PRO A 349 5.31 11.88 -6.69
CA PRO A 349 4.87 11.36 -5.39
C PRO A 349 4.68 9.84 -5.42
N VAL A 350 4.13 9.32 -6.52
CA VAL A 350 3.93 7.89 -6.77
C VAL A 350 5.27 7.18 -6.99
N GLY A 351 6.26 7.83 -7.62
CA GLY A 351 7.60 7.27 -7.81
C GLY A 351 8.32 6.98 -6.49
N GLY A 352 8.19 7.87 -5.51
CA GLY A 352 8.69 7.65 -4.15
C GLY A 352 7.94 6.54 -3.41
N PHE A 353 6.60 6.49 -3.57
CA PHE A 353 5.75 5.43 -3.00
C PHE A 353 6.17 4.04 -3.51
N ILE A 354 6.21 3.86 -4.83
CA ILE A 354 6.62 2.61 -5.47
C ILE A 354 8.09 2.31 -5.14
N GLY A 355 8.95 3.34 -5.06
CA GLY A 355 10.35 3.20 -4.67
C GLY A 355 10.55 2.48 -3.35
N LEU A 356 9.90 2.96 -2.30
CA LEU A 356 10.00 2.38 -0.98
C LEU A 356 9.58 0.90 -0.98
N TYR A 357 8.39 0.61 -1.52
CA TYR A 357 7.83 -0.74 -1.47
C TYR A 357 8.45 -1.72 -2.47
N SER A 358 9.08 -1.23 -3.55
CA SER A 358 9.82 -2.08 -4.49
C SER A 358 11.01 -2.82 -3.87
N MET A 359 11.44 -2.41 -2.68
CA MET A 359 12.47 -3.12 -1.90
C MET A 359 11.96 -4.45 -1.32
N VAL A 360 10.65 -4.62 -1.18
CA VAL A 360 10.01 -5.89 -0.77
C VAL A 360 9.96 -6.87 -1.94
N ALA A 361 9.92 -6.38 -3.18
CA ALA A 361 9.64 -7.19 -4.35
C ALA A 361 10.74 -8.19 -4.74
N PRO A 362 10.36 -9.35 -5.32
CA PRO A 362 11.27 -10.38 -5.79
C PRO A 362 11.90 -10.05 -7.15
N LEU A 363 11.29 -9.19 -7.96
CA LEU A 363 11.83 -8.81 -9.26
C LEU A 363 12.96 -7.78 -9.11
N GLU A 364 14.11 -8.03 -9.73
CA GLU A 364 15.24 -7.09 -9.73
C GLU A 364 15.97 -7.04 -11.08
N LEU A 365 16.56 -5.88 -11.38
CA LEU A 365 17.53 -5.73 -12.45
C LEU A 365 18.91 -5.56 -11.84
N ARG A 366 19.84 -6.48 -12.13
CA ARG A 366 21.20 -6.49 -11.58
C ARG A 366 22.21 -6.92 -12.64
N VAL A 367 23.48 -6.60 -12.43
CA VAL A 367 24.57 -7.13 -13.27
C VAL A 367 24.86 -8.58 -12.90
N LYS A 368 25.26 -9.39 -13.89
CA LYS A 368 25.61 -10.81 -13.66
C LYS A 368 26.98 -10.91 -12.97
N ASP A 369 27.95 -10.15 -13.47
CA ASP A 369 29.29 -10.06 -12.89
C ASP A 369 29.71 -8.59 -12.67
N PRO A 370 29.87 -8.13 -11.42
CA PRO A 370 30.37 -6.79 -11.13
C PRO A 370 31.75 -6.48 -11.71
N GLU A 371 32.65 -7.47 -11.83
CA GLU A 371 34.03 -7.25 -12.30
C GLU A 371 34.09 -6.93 -13.79
N VAL A 372 33.27 -7.61 -14.60
CA VAL A 372 33.07 -7.26 -16.03
C VAL A 372 32.64 -5.80 -16.14
N CYS A 373 31.72 -5.37 -15.28
CA CYS A 373 31.30 -3.98 -15.24
C CYS A 373 32.37 -3.03 -14.72
N ARG A 374 33.31 -3.43 -13.86
CA ARG A 374 34.41 -2.56 -13.41
C ARG A 374 35.41 -2.30 -14.54
N ARG A 375 35.85 -3.37 -15.21
CA ARG A 375 36.84 -3.34 -16.30
C ARG A 375 36.34 -2.65 -17.57
N HIS A 376 35.03 -2.67 -17.82
CA HIS A 376 34.44 -2.06 -19.01
C HIS A 376 34.41 -0.52 -18.96
N CYS A 377 35.26 0.18 -19.71
CA CYS A 377 35.37 1.66 -19.65
C CYS A 377 34.22 2.43 -20.34
N GLY A 378 33.54 1.84 -21.32
CA GLY A 378 32.54 2.54 -22.16
C GLY A 378 31.28 2.99 -21.42
N LYS A 379 30.78 2.15 -20.50
CA LYS A 379 29.59 2.41 -19.66
C LYS A 379 28.36 2.88 -20.46
N GLU A 380 28.09 2.28 -21.61
CA GLU A 380 26.96 2.61 -22.49
C GLU A 380 25.61 2.40 -21.80
N CYS A 381 25.54 1.53 -20.78
CA CYS A 381 24.33 1.35 -19.97
C CYS A 381 23.83 2.66 -19.31
N ILE A 382 24.72 3.61 -19.00
CA ILE A 382 24.35 4.93 -18.47
C ILE A 382 24.56 6.07 -19.49
N ARG A 383 25.53 5.95 -20.39
CA ARG A 383 25.83 6.99 -21.41
C ARG A 383 25.00 6.85 -22.70
N GLY A 384 24.50 5.65 -22.97
CA GLY A 384 23.92 5.23 -24.26
C GLY A 384 25.00 4.81 -25.26
N SER A 385 24.64 3.93 -26.20
CA SER A 385 25.47 3.53 -27.35
C SER A 385 24.95 4.16 -28.64
N ALA A 386 25.58 3.92 -29.80
CA ALA A 386 25.09 4.44 -31.09
C ALA A 386 23.57 4.18 -31.28
N ASP A 387 23.12 2.97 -30.96
CA ASP A 387 21.75 2.53 -31.20
C ASP A 387 20.86 2.51 -29.94
N ALA A 388 21.40 2.85 -28.77
CA ALA A 388 20.70 2.74 -27.48
C ALA A 388 20.72 4.02 -26.66
N PHE A 389 19.63 4.29 -25.94
CA PHE A 389 19.61 5.34 -24.93
C PHE A 389 20.31 4.88 -23.65
N GLY A 390 20.97 5.81 -22.96
CA GLY A 390 21.49 5.57 -21.62
C GLY A 390 20.36 5.55 -20.58
N CYS A 391 20.65 5.01 -19.39
CA CYS A 391 19.69 4.92 -18.28
C CYS A 391 18.94 6.25 -18.02
N PRO A 392 17.62 6.34 -18.30
CA PRO A 392 16.81 7.54 -18.07
C PRO A 392 16.75 7.96 -16.60
N TRP A 393 16.93 7.00 -15.69
CA TRP A 393 16.93 7.21 -14.25
C TRP A 393 18.28 7.64 -13.69
N MET A 394 19.32 7.76 -14.52
CA MET A 394 20.69 8.13 -14.10
C MET A 394 21.27 7.15 -13.07
N GLU A 395 20.84 5.89 -13.11
CA GLU A 395 21.38 4.82 -12.28
C GLU A 395 22.38 3.98 -13.07
N TYR A 396 23.52 3.68 -12.46
CA TYR A 396 24.53 2.81 -13.04
C TYR A 396 24.31 1.36 -12.58
N PRO A 397 23.99 0.41 -13.50
CA PRO A 397 23.70 -0.98 -13.12
C PRO A 397 24.83 -1.67 -12.35
N GLY A 398 26.10 -1.30 -12.60
CA GLY A 398 27.25 -1.94 -11.95
C GLY A 398 27.38 -1.68 -10.45
N THR A 399 26.74 -0.63 -9.94
CA THR A 399 26.66 -0.32 -8.49
C THR A 399 25.24 -0.42 -7.95
N LEU A 400 24.29 -0.85 -8.78
CA LEU A 400 22.89 -0.92 -8.41
C LEU A 400 22.67 -2.11 -7.48
N ASN A 401 22.43 -1.83 -6.21
CA ASN A 401 22.17 -2.83 -5.19
C ASN A 401 20.72 -2.81 -4.66
N ARG A 402 19.95 -1.75 -4.97
CA ARG A 402 18.55 -1.59 -4.53
C ARG A 402 17.61 -1.14 -5.64
N ASN A 403 16.34 -1.56 -5.57
CA ASN A 403 15.28 -1.19 -6.51
C ASN A 403 14.77 0.25 -6.30
N ALA A 404 14.96 0.83 -5.12
CA ALA A 404 14.42 2.13 -4.71
C ALA A 404 14.75 3.30 -5.68
N TYR A 405 15.79 3.21 -6.50
CA TYR A 405 16.17 4.23 -7.49
C TYR A 405 16.12 3.76 -8.95
N CYS A 406 16.03 2.44 -9.20
CA CYS A 406 15.93 1.90 -10.55
C CYS A 406 14.47 1.88 -11.01
N GLY A 407 14.10 2.64 -12.03
CA GLY A 407 12.74 2.59 -12.59
C GLY A 407 12.44 1.44 -13.53
N LEU A 408 13.29 0.43 -13.58
CA LEU A 408 13.11 -0.82 -14.35
C LEU A 408 12.81 -0.65 -15.86
N CYS A 409 13.19 0.49 -16.44
CA CYS A 409 12.90 0.84 -17.84
C CYS A 409 13.62 0.00 -18.92
N THR A 410 14.46 -0.97 -18.53
CA THR A 410 15.18 -1.90 -19.42
C THR A 410 16.18 -1.33 -20.43
N GLU A 411 16.34 -0.01 -20.55
CA GLU A 411 17.29 0.59 -21.53
C GLU A 411 18.73 0.10 -21.37
N CYS A 412 19.19 -0.15 -20.14
CA CYS A 412 20.51 -0.70 -19.89
C CYS A 412 20.72 -2.13 -20.44
N ILE A 413 19.66 -2.93 -20.58
CA ILE A 413 19.72 -4.27 -21.20
C ILE A 413 19.99 -4.12 -22.70
N LYS A 414 19.38 -3.11 -23.33
CA LYS A 414 19.50 -2.82 -24.76
C LYS A 414 20.79 -2.06 -25.12
N ALA A 415 21.39 -1.38 -24.14
CA ALA A 415 22.61 -0.59 -24.32
C ALA A 415 23.90 -1.35 -23.97
N CYS A 416 23.82 -2.45 -23.22
CA CYS A 416 25.00 -3.18 -22.75
C CYS A 416 25.64 -4.02 -23.87
N PRO A 417 26.87 -3.68 -24.33
CA PRO A 417 27.51 -4.42 -25.44
C PRO A 417 27.93 -5.84 -25.02
N VAL A 418 28.31 -6.02 -23.76
CA VAL A 418 28.78 -7.30 -23.21
C VAL A 418 27.65 -8.19 -22.64
N GLY A 419 26.39 -7.75 -22.70
CA GLY A 419 25.25 -8.55 -22.24
C GLY A 419 25.23 -8.89 -20.73
N ASN A 420 25.90 -8.09 -19.90
CA ASN A 420 26.11 -8.37 -18.47
C ASN A 420 24.96 -7.91 -17.55
N VAL A 421 23.83 -7.47 -18.10
CA VAL A 421 22.64 -7.07 -17.31
C VAL A 421 21.62 -8.20 -17.32
N GLY A 422 21.18 -8.62 -16.14
CA GLY A 422 20.16 -9.65 -15.90
C GLY A 422 18.87 -9.07 -15.33
N LEU A 423 17.76 -9.76 -15.56
CA LEU A 423 16.47 -9.49 -14.91
C LEU A 423 16.13 -10.73 -14.08
N ASN A 424 16.30 -10.65 -12.75
CA ASN A 424 16.29 -11.83 -11.91
C ASN A 424 15.11 -11.86 -10.94
N LEU A 425 14.69 -13.07 -10.57
CA LEU A 425 13.84 -13.30 -9.41
C LEU A 425 14.69 -13.67 -8.19
N ARG A 426 14.49 -12.93 -7.10
CA ARG A 426 15.17 -13.11 -5.81
C ARG A 426 14.16 -13.29 -4.68
N VAL A 427 14.67 -13.55 -3.47
CA VAL A 427 13.85 -13.56 -2.25
C VAL A 427 13.26 -12.18 -1.95
N PHE A 428 12.05 -12.17 -1.41
CA PHE A 428 11.36 -10.94 -0.98
C PHE A 428 12.17 -10.19 0.08
N GLY A 429 12.11 -8.86 0.05
CA GLY A 429 12.67 -7.99 1.10
C GLY A 429 14.19 -7.85 1.12
N LYS A 430 14.95 -8.48 0.20
CA LYS A 430 16.42 -8.48 0.22
C LYS A 430 17.03 -7.06 0.22
N ASP A 431 16.42 -6.11 -0.47
CA ASP A 431 16.92 -4.73 -0.56
C ASP A 431 16.86 -3.96 0.76
N LEU A 432 15.95 -4.35 1.68
CA LEU A 432 15.80 -3.71 2.98
C LEU A 432 17.01 -3.96 3.90
N LEU A 433 17.80 -4.98 3.59
CA LEU A 433 19.03 -5.37 4.32
C LEU A 433 20.29 -4.70 3.77
N VAL A 434 20.20 -3.96 2.66
CA VAL A 434 21.36 -3.27 2.10
C VAL A 434 21.69 -2.06 2.99
N PRO A 435 22.97 -1.86 3.41
CA PRO A 435 23.38 -0.88 4.43
C PRO A 435 23.42 0.58 3.93
N TYR A 436 22.51 0.96 3.04
CA TYR A 436 22.35 2.33 2.57
C TYR A 436 21.03 2.87 3.11
N ARG A 437 21.09 3.82 4.04
CA ARG A 437 19.92 4.32 4.77
C ARG A 437 20.01 5.82 4.98
N HIS A 438 18.94 6.53 4.63
CA HIS A 438 18.85 7.98 4.77
C HIS A 438 17.57 8.38 5.48
N LEU A 439 17.60 9.60 6.04
CA LEU A 439 16.50 10.13 6.84
C LEU A 439 15.23 10.36 6.00
N ASP A 440 15.38 10.78 4.74
CA ASP A 440 14.29 10.98 3.79
C ASP A 440 13.56 9.67 3.44
N GLU A 441 14.29 8.56 3.24
CA GLU A 441 13.71 7.22 3.09
C GLU A 441 13.00 6.74 4.36
N ALA A 442 13.56 7.01 5.53
CA ALA A 442 12.90 6.72 6.81
C ALA A 442 11.59 7.52 6.98
N TYR A 443 11.59 8.82 6.65
CA TYR A 443 10.38 9.64 6.65
C TYR A 443 9.36 9.16 5.63
N LYS A 444 9.77 8.67 4.46
CA LYS A 444 8.83 8.04 3.53
C LYS A 444 8.14 6.84 4.19
N ALA A 445 8.85 5.99 4.91
CA ALA A 445 8.25 4.86 5.62
C ALA A 445 7.21 5.29 6.67
N PHE A 446 7.51 6.32 7.47
CA PHE A 446 6.51 6.91 8.40
C PHE A 446 5.31 7.45 7.65
N ILE A 447 5.54 8.25 6.60
CA ILE A 447 4.45 8.87 5.82
C ILE A 447 3.53 7.79 5.25
N MET A 448 4.08 6.69 4.73
CA MET A 448 3.23 5.65 4.13
C MET A 448 2.40 4.91 5.17
N LEU A 449 2.99 4.58 6.33
CA LEU A 449 2.28 3.88 7.39
C LEU A 449 1.19 4.77 8.00
N THR A 450 1.53 6.01 8.33
CA THR A 450 0.60 6.98 8.94
C THR A 450 -0.51 7.35 7.96
N SER A 451 -0.20 7.59 6.69
CA SER A 451 -1.23 7.93 5.67
C SER A 451 -2.21 6.78 5.46
N ALA A 452 -1.76 5.52 5.51
CA ALA A 452 -2.67 4.37 5.45
C ALA A 452 -3.64 4.37 6.64
N ALA A 453 -3.16 4.64 7.86
CA ALA A 453 -4.01 4.73 9.04
C ALA A 453 -5.01 5.89 8.95
N VAL A 454 -4.54 7.09 8.57
CA VAL A 454 -5.40 8.28 8.41
C VAL A 454 -6.47 8.04 7.35
N TYR A 455 -6.13 7.42 6.21
CA TYR A 455 -7.13 7.10 5.18
C TYR A 455 -8.12 6.06 5.65
N SER A 456 -7.69 5.04 6.40
CA SER A 456 -8.63 4.10 7.02
C SER A 456 -9.60 4.79 7.96
N VAL A 457 -9.14 5.76 8.76
CA VAL A 457 -10.00 6.57 9.64
C VAL A 457 -10.98 7.43 8.82
N VAL A 458 -10.48 8.19 7.85
CA VAL A 458 -11.29 9.14 7.08
C VAL A 458 -12.26 8.43 6.14
N MET A 459 -11.78 7.44 5.37
CA MET A 459 -12.54 6.84 4.26
C MET A 459 -13.30 5.57 4.66
N LEU A 460 -12.80 4.80 5.63
CA LEU A 460 -13.45 3.55 6.06
C LEU A 460 -14.12 3.65 7.44
N GLY A 461 -13.85 4.72 8.18
CA GLY A 461 -14.44 4.97 9.50
C GLY A 461 -15.83 5.61 9.42
N PRO A 462 -16.60 5.59 10.52
CA PRO A 462 -17.96 6.08 10.53
C PRO A 462 -18.07 7.62 10.64
N TRP A 463 -17.00 8.30 11.03
CA TRP A 463 -16.99 9.73 11.35
C TRP A 463 -17.29 10.65 10.15
N GLY A 464 -18.53 11.12 9.98
CA GLY A 464 -18.92 11.97 8.85
C GLY A 464 -18.33 13.39 8.93
N LYS A 465 -18.16 13.92 10.14
CA LYS A 465 -17.51 15.24 10.35
C LYS A 465 -16.08 15.27 9.82
N LEU A 466 -15.31 14.21 10.04
CA LEU A 466 -13.93 14.15 9.53
C LEU A 466 -13.90 14.08 8.00
N LYS A 467 -14.86 13.37 7.39
CA LYS A 467 -15.01 13.32 5.92
C LYS A 467 -15.34 14.68 5.35
N SER A 468 -16.24 15.43 5.99
CA SER A 468 -16.60 16.78 5.53
C SER A 468 -15.42 17.75 5.62
N TRP A 469 -14.59 17.66 6.67
CA TRP A 469 -13.36 18.44 6.80
C TRP A 469 -12.35 18.12 5.68
N ALA A 470 -12.18 16.84 5.37
CA ALA A 470 -11.31 16.40 4.28
C ALA A 470 -11.85 16.81 2.90
N ASN A 471 -13.18 16.94 2.75
CA ASN A 471 -13.84 17.32 1.50
C ASN A 471 -13.88 18.84 1.22
N VAL A 472 -13.07 19.65 1.93
CA VAL A 472 -12.97 21.12 1.76
C VAL A 472 -14.34 21.83 1.79
N THR A 473 -15.21 21.44 2.72
CA THR A 473 -16.50 22.13 2.90
C THR A 473 -16.33 23.56 3.42
N SER A 474 -15.30 23.81 4.24
CA SER A 474 -14.90 25.14 4.68
C SER A 474 -13.37 25.21 4.80
N LEU A 475 -12.80 26.39 4.55
CA LEU A 475 -11.35 26.58 4.65
C LEU A 475 -10.82 26.30 6.07
N PRO A 476 -11.43 26.77 7.18
CA PRO A 476 -10.90 26.51 8.52
C PRO A 476 -10.87 25.02 8.89
N THR A 477 -11.95 24.28 8.60
CA THR A 477 -12.02 22.84 8.92
C THR A 477 -11.06 22.03 8.06
N PHE A 478 -10.90 22.41 6.78
CA PHE A 478 -9.89 21.79 5.92
C PHE A 478 -8.47 22.06 6.40
N LEU A 479 -8.15 23.30 6.80
CA LEU A 479 -6.83 23.63 7.34
C LEU A 479 -6.56 22.86 8.64
N ALA A 480 -7.56 22.66 9.49
CA ALA A 480 -7.43 21.81 10.68
C ALA A 480 -7.15 20.34 10.31
N TYR A 481 -7.87 19.78 9.34
CA TYR A 481 -7.61 18.46 8.80
C TYR A 481 -6.19 18.33 8.23
N ALA A 482 -5.78 19.29 7.39
CA ALA A 482 -4.46 19.33 6.78
C ALA A 482 -3.34 19.42 7.83
N ALA A 483 -3.48 20.30 8.82
CA ALA A 483 -2.55 20.43 9.93
C ALA A 483 -2.47 19.15 10.77
N GLY A 484 -3.60 18.50 11.03
CA GLY A 484 -3.65 17.20 11.71
C GLY A 484 -2.91 16.12 10.94
N LEU A 485 -3.20 15.99 9.64
CA LEU A 485 -2.53 15.01 8.75
C LEU A 485 -1.02 15.24 8.69
N LEU A 486 -0.56 16.48 8.53
CA LEU A 486 0.87 16.81 8.47
C LEU A 486 1.55 16.58 9.83
N THR A 487 0.93 17.00 10.93
CA THR A 487 1.44 16.80 12.29
C THR A 487 1.58 15.31 12.62
N LEU A 488 0.60 14.49 12.24
CA LEU A 488 0.67 13.04 12.44
C LEU A 488 1.83 12.40 11.67
N ASN A 489 2.01 12.79 10.40
CA ASN A 489 3.02 12.21 9.52
C ASN A 489 4.45 12.68 9.84
N LEU A 490 4.64 13.94 10.22
CA LEU A 490 5.95 14.57 10.37
C LEU A 490 6.43 14.64 11.82
N VAL A 491 5.52 14.62 12.79
CA VAL A 491 5.86 14.87 14.21
C VAL A 491 5.42 13.71 15.09
N VAL A 492 4.12 13.38 15.14
CA VAL A 492 3.59 12.45 16.15
C VAL A 492 4.11 11.03 15.96
N VAL A 493 3.90 10.42 14.79
CA VAL A 493 4.34 9.03 14.57
C VAL A 493 5.87 8.91 14.56
N PRO A 494 6.64 9.77 13.87
CA PRO A 494 8.10 9.78 13.99
C PRO A 494 8.57 10.01 15.44
N GLY A 495 7.91 10.86 16.21
CA GLY A 495 8.23 11.14 17.61
C GLY A 495 7.98 9.94 18.53
N ILE A 496 6.83 9.28 18.39
CA ILE A 496 6.55 8.01 19.09
C ILE A 496 7.61 6.97 18.70
N PHE A 497 7.91 6.82 17.41
CA PHE A 497 8.92 5.86 16.97
C PHE A 497 10.33 6.20 17.47
N LEU A 498 10.67 7.49 17.61
CA LEU A 498 11.92 7.94 18.22
C LEU A 498 11.99 7.54 19.69
N LEU A 499 10.90 7.66 20.45
CA LEU A 499 10.81 7.17 21.82
C LEU A 499 11.07 5.66 21.90
N PHE A 500 10.44 4.86 21.03
CA PHE A 500 10.68 3.41 20.97
C PHE A 500 12.10 3.05 20.51
N SER A 501 12.69 3.84 19.61
CA SER A 501 14.10 3.70 19.19
C SER A 501 15.08 4.04 20.33
N TRP A 502 14.75 5.04 21.14
CA TRP A 502 15.51 5.39 22.34
C TRP A 502 15.40 4.30 23.41
N LEU A 503 14.20 3.78 23.65
CA LEU A 503 13.99 2.67 24.57
C LEU A 503 14.74 1.41 24.10
N SER A 504 14.74 1.14 22.81
CA SER A 504 15.52 0.06 22.18
C SER A 504 17.01 0.21 22.48
N LYS A 505 17.59 1.39 22.24
CA LYS A 505 18.99 1.68 22.58
C LYS A 505 19.26 1.50 24.08
N ARG A 506 18.37 2.00 24.94
CA ARG A 506 18.51 1.93 26.40
C ARG A 506 18.47 0.48 26.90
N MET A 507 17.53 -0.33 26.42
CA MET A 507 17.40 -1.75 26.77
C MET A 507 18.56 -2.61 26.24
N ALA A 508 19.14 -2.22 25.11
CA ALA A 508 20.36 -2.85 24.59
C ALA A 508 21.57 -2.66 25.51
N GLY A 509 21.59 -1.61 26.33
CA GLY A 509 22.76 -1.24 27.14
C GLY A 509 23.96 -0.74 26.32
N ALA A 510 23.75 -0.43 25.04
CA ALA A 510 24.81 -0.06 24.10
C ALA A 510 24.87 1.47 23.94
N SER A 511 25.73 2.12 24.73
CA SER A 511 25.95 3.58 24.68
C SER A 511 26.62 4.03 23.37
N SER A 512 27.42 3.17 22.75
CA SER A 512 28.28 3.45 21.58
C SER A 512 27.54 3.72 20.27
N VAL A 513 26.30 3.21 20.11
CA VAL A 513 25.54 3.40 18.86
C VAL A 513 24.74 4.71 18.90
N PRO A 514 24.87 5.63 17.93
CA PRO A 514 24.12 6.88 17.92
C PRO A 514 22.62 6.64 17.70
N LEU A 515 21.76 7.33 18.46
CA LEU A 515 20.29 7.17 18.39
C LEU A 515 19.74 7.39 16.96
N ARG A 516 20.30 8.37 16.24
CA ARG A 516 19.92 8.63 14.84
C ARG A 516 20.11 7.41 13.94
N ARG A 517 21.17 6.61 14.15
CA ARG A 517 21.42 5.39 13.37
C ARG A 517 20.37 4.33 13.69
N VAL A 518 20.04 4.15 14.97
CA VAL A 518 18.99 3.22 15.44
C VAL A 518 17.63 3.60 14.84
N PHE A 519 17.25 4.88 14.96
CA PHE A 519 16.02 5.44 14.42
C PHE A 519 15.88 5.23 12.90
N VAL A 520 16.88 5.67 12.12
CA VAL A 520 16.86 5.53 10.65
C VAL A 520 16.87 4.08 10.23
N THR A 521 17.62 3.23 10.93
CA THR A 521 17.73 1.81 10.56
C THR A 521 16.43 1.06 10.81
N TYR A 522 15.83 1.19 12.00
CA TYR A 522 14.57 0.50 12.30
C TYR A 522 13.38 1.04 11.52
N ALA A 523 13.41 2.27 10.99
CA ALA A 523 12.32 2.79 10.15
C ALA A 523 12.05 1.89 8.92
N TYR A 524 13.06 1.16 8.42
CA TYR A 524 12.88 0.21 7.31
C TYR A 524 12.06 -1.03 7.70
N ALA A 525 12.01 -1.37 9.00
CA ALA A 525 11.12 -2.41 9.51
C ALA A 525 9.63 -2.04 9.35
N LEU A 526 9.30 -0.76 9.14
CA LEU A 526 7.93 -0.32 8.88
C LEU A 526 7.47 -0.59 7.44
N VAL A 527 8.39 -0.85 6.51
CA VAL A 527 8.06 -1.00 5.09
C VAL A 527 7.14 -2.21 4.84
N PRO A 528 7.40 -3.43 5.35
CA PRO A 528 6.48 -4.55 5.14
C PRO A 528 5.12 -4.30 5.78
N MET A 529 5.07 -3.76 7.02
CA MET A 529 3.82 -3.44 7.70
C MET A 529 3.00 -2.40 6.94
N GLY A 530 3.64 -1.32 6.49
CA GLY A 530 2.98 -0.27 5.70
C GLY A 530 2.41 -0.81 4.38
N LEU A 531 3.16 -1.67 3.68
CA LEU A 531 2.68 -2.28 2.44
C LEU A 531 1.41 -3.11 2.69
N MET A 532 1.44 -3.95 3.73
CA MET A 532 0.30 -4.79 4.09
C MET A 532 -0.89 -3.97 4.59
N ALA A 533 -0.66 -2.86 5.29
CA ALA A 533 -1.71 -1.93 5.69
C ALA A 533 -2.42 -1.31 4.47
N TRP A 534 -1.67 -0.91 3.44
CA TRP A 534 -2.25 -0.41 2.19
C TRP A 534 -2.99 -1.48 1.39
N ILE A 535 -2.50 -2.73 1.38
CA ILE A 535 -3.22 -3.87 0.78
C ILE A 535 -4.54 -4.11 1.54
N ALA A 536 -4.51 -4.14 2.88
CA ALA A 536 -5.69 -4.32 3.71
C ALA A 536 -6.73 -3.20 3.49
N PHE A 537 -6.30 -1.94 3.42
CA PHE A 537 -7.16 -0.81 3.05
C PHE A 537 -7.81 -1.02 1.66
N SER A 538 -7.01 -1.42 0.68
CA SER A 538 -7.45 -1.56 -0.72
C SER A 538 -8.39 -2.74 -0.94
N ILE A 539 -8.28 -3.82 -0.16
CA ILE A 539 -9.22 -4.95 -0.20
C ILE A 539 -10.64 -4.48 0.13
N ALA A 540 -10.80 -3.73 1.22
CA ALA A 540 -12.11 -3.18 1.59
C ALA A 540 -12.66 -2.29 0.49
N PHE A 541 -11.83 -1.38 -0.01
CA PHE A 541 -12.24 -0.42 -1.04
C PHE A 541 -12.60 -1.09 -2.37
N LEU A 542 -11.84 -2.09 -2.81
CA LEU A 542 -12.07 -2.80 -4.07
C LEU A 542 -13.36 -3.63 -4.03
N PHE A 543 -13.52 -4.50 -3.02
CA PHE A 543 -14.65 -5.44 -2.95
C PHE A 543 -16.00 -4.75 -2.86
N ILE A 544 -16.06 -3.58 -2.22
CA ILE A 544 -17.29 -2.81 -2.09
C ILE A 544 -17.63 -2.07 -3.39
N ASN A 545 -16.62 -1.59 -4.12
CA ASN A 545 -16.83 -0.59 -5.19
C ASN A 545 -16.50 -1.07 -6.60
N VAL A 546 -15.97 -2.29 -6.78
CA VAL A 546 -15.57 -2.78 -8.11
C VAL A 546 -16.76 -2.91 -9.09
N SER A 547 -17.98 -3.12 -8.60
CA SER A 547 -19.18 -3.18 -9.44
C SER A 547 -19.49 -1.86 -10.15
N TYR A 548 -19.03 -0.71 -9.64
CA TYR A 548 -19.12 0.57 -10.36
C TYR A 548 -18.36 0.57 -11.69
N ALA A 549 -17.39 -0.34 -11.88
CA ALA A 549 -16.67 -0.44 -13.14
C ALA A 549 -17.53 -1.02 -14.28
N ILE A 550 -18.56 -1.82 -13.97
CA ILE A 550 -19.31 -2.58 -14.97
C ILE A 550 -20.16 -1.66 -15.89
N PRO A 551 -20.94 -0.69 -15.36
CA PRO A 551 -21.63 0.30 -16.19
C PRO A 551 -20.70 1.11 -17.10
N LEU A 552 -19.50 1.42 -16.60
CA LEU A 552 -18.53 2.28 -17.30
C LEU A 552 -17.89 1.62 -18.52
N LEU A 553 -18.00 0.30 -18.67
CA LEU A 553 -17.62 -0.37 -19.90
C LEU A 553 -18.55 0.02 -21.06
N SER A 554 -19.82 0.33 -20.76
CA SER A 554 -20.81 0.78 -21.74
C SER A 554 -20.89 2.30 -21.86
N ASP A 555 -20.73 3.03 -20.75
CA ASP A 555 -20.90 4.48 -20.68
C ASP A 555 -19.79 5.19 -19.87
N PRO A 556 -18.54 5.22 -20.38
CA PRO A 556 -17.42 5.79 -19.64
C PRO A 556 -17.55 7.30 -19.38
N PHE A 557 -18.30 8.02 -20.23
CA PHE A 557 -18.55 9.47 -20.08
C PHE A 557 -19.80 9.79 -19.25
N GLY A 558 -20.72 8.84 -19.07
CA GLY A 558 -22.02 9.11 -18.46
C GLY A 558 -22.97 9.89 -19.40
N TRP A 559 -22.81 9.74 -20.72
CA TRP A 559 -23.65 10.39 -21.74
C TRP A 559 -24.91 9.59 -22.09
N GLY A 560 -25.10 8.46 -21.42
CA GLY A 560 -26.25 7.59 -21.60
C GLY A 560 -26.02 6.43 -22.57
N TRP A 561 -24.78 6.17 -22.98
CA TRP A 561 -24.44 5.08 -23.89
C TRP A 561 -24.76 3.69 -23.31
N ASN A 562 -24.97 2.71 -24.17
CA ASN A 562 -25.16 1.32 -23.76
C ASN A 562 -24.43 0.34 -24.69
N LEU A 563 -23.14 0.61 -24.93
CA LEU A 563 -22.35 -0.10 -25.96
C LEU A 563 -22.27 -1.62 -25.75
N LEU A 564 -22.30 -2.08 -24.49
CA LEU A 564 -22.15 -3.51 -24.13
C LEU A 564 -23.35 -4.04 -23.33
N GLY A 565 -24.45 -3.30 -23.25
CA GLY A 565 -25.64 -3.71 -22.47
C GLY A 565 -25.49 -3.59 -20.95
N THR A 566 -24.39 -3.01 -20.44
CA THR A 566 -24.08 -3.00 -18.99
C THR A 566 -24.48 -1.71 -18.26
N LYS A 567 -25.05 -0.71 -18.95
CA LYS A 567 -25.36 0.62 -18.37
C LYS A 567 -26.17 0.56 -17.07
N HIS A 568 -27.14 -0.35 -16.99
CA HIS A 568 -28.06 -0.47 -15.86
C HIS A 568 -27.60 -1.47 -14.79
N TYR A 569 -26.34 -1.90 -14.82
CA TYR A 569 -25.82 -2.82 -13.82
C TYR A 569 -25.84 -2.15 -12.43
N PRO A 570 -26.59 -2.70 -11.45
CA PRO A 570 -26.73 -2.06 -10.15
C PRO A 570 -25.43 -2.15 -9.36
N TRP A 571 -25.20 -1.16 -8.49
CA TRP A 571 -24.14 -1.27 -7.49
C TRP A 571 -24.40 -2.49 -6.61
N THR A 572 -23.43 -3.38 -6.56
CA THR A 572 -23.45 -4.61 -5.77
C THR A 572 -22.10 -4.78 -5.08
N PRO A 573 -22.03 -4.69 -3.75
CA PRO A 573 -20.79 -4.97 -3.03
C PRO A 573 -20.54 -6.49 -3.03
N TYR A 574 -19.35 -6.91 -3.47
CA TYR A 574 -18.98 -8.32 -3.47
C TYR A 574 -18.22 -8.68 -2.20
N LEU A 575 -18.53 -9.82 -1.59
CA LEU A 575 -17.77 -10.35 -0.45
C LEU A 575 -17.58 -9.34 0.70
N SER A 576 -18.49 -8.38 0.88
CA SER A 576 -18.35 -7.32 1.90
C SER A 576 -18.21 -7.88 3.31
N GLY A 577 -18.97 -8.93 3.66
CA GLY A 577 -18.85 -9.65 4.93
C GLY A 577 -17.52 -10.40 5.11
N TRP A 578 -16.79 -10.70 4.04
CA TRP A 578 -15.50 -11.41 4.09
C TRP A 578 -14.29 -10.48 4.20
N VAL A 579 -14.46 -9.18 3.97
CA VAL A 579 -13.38 -8.18 3.98
C VAL A 579 -12.51 -8.27 5.26
N PRO A 580 -13.08 -8.29 6.48
CA PRO A 580 -12.32 -8.48 7.72
C PRO A 580 -11.39 -9.71 7.72
N TYR A 581 -11.89 -10.83 7.20
CA TYR A 581 -11.17 -12.11 7.18
C TYR A 581 -9.99 -12.12 6.21
N PHE A 582 -9.98 -11.22 5.22
CA PHE A 582 -8.81 -10.97 4.37
C PHE A 582 -7.85 -9.95 5.00
N GLN A 583 -8.36 -8.91 5.67
CA GLN A 583 -7.55 -7.87 6.27
C GLN A 583 -6.68 -8.38 7.43
N ILE A 584 -7.23 -9.23 8.31
CA ILE A 584 -6.51 -9.80 9.46
C ILE A 584 -5.22 -10.54 9.04
N PRO A 585 -5.25 -11.59 8.19
CA PRO A 585 -4.05 -12.32 7.82
C PRO A 585 -3.04 -11.46 7.08
N VAL A 586 -3.48 -10.51 6.25
CA VAL A 586 -2.60 -9.56 5.56
C VAL A 586 -1.80 -8.72 6.57
N LEU A 587 -2.47 -8.14 7.58
CA LEU A 587 -1.80 -7.36 8.61
C LEU A 587 -0.85 -8.22 9.47
N LEU A 588 -1.25 -9.45 9.81
CA LEU A 588 -0.41 -10.39 10.57
C LEU A 588 0.84 -10.80 9.80
N VAL A 589 0.75 -11.03 8.49
CA VAL A 589 1.92 -11.25 7.62
C VAL A 589 2.83 -10.03 7.66
N GLY A 590 2.26 -8.83 7.58
CA GLY A 590 3.01 -7.56 7.71
C GLY A 590 3.77 -7.47 9.04
N LEU A 591 3.13 -7.83 10.14
CA LEU A 591 3.71 -7.86 11.48
C LEU A 591 4.88 -8.84 11.57
N VAL A 592 4.70 -10.08 11.13
CA VAL A 592 5.74 -11.11 11.15
C VAL A 592 6.96 -10.67 10.33
N LEU A 593 6.75 -10.23 9.09
CA LEU A 593 7.84 -9.78 8.22
C LEU A 593 8.59 -8.58 8.81
N SER A 594 7.86 -7.66 9.44
CA SER A 594 8.45 -6.47 10.06
C SER A 594 9.27 -6.80 11.31
N ILE A 595 8.80 -7.72 12.18
CA ILE A 595 9.56 -8.18 13.36
C ILE A 595 10.83 -8.93 12.92
N LEU A 596 10.72 -9.81 11.92
CA LEU A 596 11.89 -10.55 11.40
C LEU A 596 12.92 -9.61 10.77
N LEU A 597 12.47 -8.60 10.02
CA LEU A 597 13.36 -7.58 9.48
C LEU A 597 13.97 -6.73 10.60
N ALA A 598 13.18 -6.28 11.58
CA ALA A 598 13.68 -5.56 12.74
C ALA A 598 14.75 -6.37 13.49
N HIS A 599 14.60 -7.70 13.58
CA HIS A 599 15.62 -8.56 14.18
C HIS A 599 16.95 -8.48 13.43
N ARG A 600 16.94 -8.63 12.10
CA ARG A 600 18.16 -8.53 11.27
C ARG A 600 18.82 -7.16 11.38
N LEU A 601 18.01 -6.11 11.36
CA LEU A 601 18.47 -4.73 11.54
C LEU A 601 19.03 -4.48 12.95
N SER A 602 18.53 -5.21 13.95
CA SER A 602 19.07 -5.20 15.31
C SER A 602 20.46 -5.84 15.36
N GLU A 603 20.66 -6.98 14.70
CA GLU A 603 21.97 -7.67 14.59
C GLU A 603 23.03 -6.78 13.92
N GLU A 604 22.63 -5.93 12.96
CA GLU A 604 23.55 -4.98 12.32
C GLU A 604 23.96 -3.80 13.22
N ASN A 605 23.08 -3.37 14.12
CA ASN A 605 23.35 -2.25 15.01
C ASN A 605 24.05 -2.70 16.30
N PHE A 606 23.74 -3.90 16.79
CA PHE A 606 24.22 -4.44 18.06
C PHE A 606 24.89 -5.80 17.81
N PRO A 607 26.23 -5.85 17.69
CA PRO A 607 26.95 -7.09 17.39
C PRO A 607 26.77 -8.17 18.46
N ASP A 608 26.59 -7.78 19.73
CA ASP A 608 26.27 -8.71 20.81
C ASP A 608 24.83 -9.25 20.62
N PRO A 609 24.67 -10.58 20.44
CA PRO A 609 23.38 -11.21 20.27
C PRO A 609 22.38 -10.87 21.38
N ARG A 610 22.81 -10.77 22.64
CA ARG A 610 21.92 -10.47 23.78
C ARG A 610 21.44 -9.03 23.75
N GLN A 611 22.32 -8.09 23.38
CA GLN A 611 21.96 -6.69 23.19
C GLN A 611 20.95 -6.54 22.04
N ALA A 612 21.20 -7.21 20.91
CA ALA A 612 20.29 -7.19 19.76
C ALA A 612 18.89 -7.73 20.08
N GLN A 613 18.77 -8.74 20.95
CA GLN A 613 17.47 -9.26 21.40
C GLN A 613 16.73 -8.28 22.29
N ARG A 614 17.41 -7.68 23.27
CA ARG A 614 16.79 -6.67 24.15
C ARG A 614 16.37 -5.43 23.37
N ALA A 615 17.18 -5.01 22.39
CA ALA A 615 16.88 -3.90 21.49
C ALA A 615 15.65 -4.15 20.61
N LEU A 616 15.34 -5.40 20.28
CA LEU A 616 14.20 -5.74 19.43
C LEU A 616 12.85 -5.51 20.13
N VAL A 617 12.78 -5.72 21.45
CA VAL A 617 11.51 -5.73 22.21
C VAL A 617 10.70 -4.45 22.00
N PRO A 618 11.25 -3.23 22.20
CA PRO A 618 10.49 -1.99 21.99
C PRO A 618 9.95 -1.85 20.56
N ILE A 619 10.77 -2.17 19.56
CA ILE A 619 10.36 -2.06 18.15
C ILE A 619 9.27 -3.07 17.81
N ALA A 620 9.36 -4.29 18.33
CA ALA A 620 8.29 -5.29 18.18
C ALA A 620 6.99 -4.83 18.87
N THR A 621 7.07 -4.22 20.06
CA THR A 621 5.91 -3.63 20.75
C THR A 621 5.27 -2.52 19.93
N PHE A 622 6.06 -1.63 19.33
CA PHE A 622 5.53 -0.59 18.43
C PHE A 622 4.78 -1.21 17.24
N LEU A 623 5.37 -2.22 16.58
CA LEU A 623 4.74 -2.91 15.45
C LEU A 623 3.43 -3.61 15.84
N VAL A 624 3.39 -4.25 17.02
CA VAL A 624 2.15 -4.84 17.56
C VAL A 624 1.10 -3.76 17.79
N GLY A 625 1.47 -2.63 18.40
CA GLY A 625 0.56 -1.51 18.64
C GLY A 625 -0.04 -0.97 17.34
N VAL A 626 0.79 -0.80 16.30
CA VAL A 626 0.33 -0.40 14.96
C VAL A 626 -0.66 -1.40 14.38
N THR A 627 -0.38 -2.71 14.46
CA THR A 627 -1.29 -3.75 13.97
C THR A 627 -2.62 -3.73 14.73
N VAL A 628 -2.59 -3.58 16.06
CA VAL A 628 -3.80 -3.46 16.89
C VAL A 628 -4.63 -2.24 16.51
N VAL A 629 -4.00 -1.09 16.23
CA VAL A 629 -4.70 0.10 15.74
C VAL A 629 -5.45 -0.20 14.44
N PHE A 630 -4.80 -0.81 13.44
CA PHE A 630 -5.48 -1.18 12.19
C PHE A 630 -6.62 -2.18 12.41
N LEU A 631 -6.40 -3.19 13.25
CA LEU A 631 -7.43 -4.18 13.56
C LEU A 631 -8.63 -3.56 14.25
N ARG A 632 -8.43 -2.63 15.19
CA ARG A 632 -9.51 -1.89 15.84
C ARG A 632 -10.31 -1.06 14.83
N LEU A 633 -9.62 -0.35 13.93
CA LEU A 633 -10.29 0.40 12.86
C LEU A 633 -11.14 -0.51 11.95
N TYR A 634 -10.69 -1.72 11.64
CA TYR A 634 -11.40 -2.63 10.73
C TYR A 634 -12.46 -3.49 11.42
N LEU A 635 -12.28 -3.86 12.68
CA LEU A 635 -13.12 -4.82 13.40
C LEU A 635 -13.98 -4.20 14.49
N GLY A 636 -13.73 -2.96 14.92
CA GLY A 636 -14.41 -2.31 16.04
C GLY A 636 -13.58 -2.40 17.32
#